data_AF-A0A7S0RV74-F1
#
_entry.id   AF-A0A7S0RV74-F1
#
_cell.length_a   1.000
_cell.length_b   1.000
_cell.length_c   1.000
_cell.angle_alpha   90.00
_cell.angle_beta   90.00
_cell.angle_gamma   90.00
#
_symmetry.space_group_name_H-M   'P 1'
#
loop_
_entity.id
_entity.type
_entity.pdbx_description
1 polymer ?
#
loop_
_entity_poly.entity_id
_entity_poly.type
_entity_poly.pdbx_seq_one_letter_code
_entity_poly.pdbx_strand_id
1 'polypeptide(L)'
;STAPKKPMLKAPSFMQRPCSVAFGFGGRIVTQKPGQTALHPAVVTDAALADSSAEFEAALAAGDKGTMRAFCDKKISSGGEGVEAEVWSFLKVLFEEDSRRQLLTQLDFELPKPREPEPEEVVEE
;
A
#
# COMPACT_ATOMS: atom_id res chain seq x y z
N SER A 1 -39.25 -50.61 19.64
CA SER A 1 -37.98 -51.22 20.06
C SER A 1 -36.86 -50.22 19.83
N THR A 2 -36.53 -49.43 20.85
CA THR A 2 -35.50 -48.38 20.82
C THR A 2 -34.25 -48.90 21.52
N ALA A 3 -33.47 -49.72 20.82
CA ALA A 3 -32.16 -50.10 21.32
C ALA A 3 -31.18 -48.90 21.18
N PRO A 4 -30.31 -48.64 22.17
CA PRO A 4 -29.34 -47.55 22.08
C PRO A 4 -28.36 -47.82 20.93
N LYS A 5 -28.27 -46.87 20.00
CA LYS A 5 -27.33 -46.96 18.87
C LYS A 5 -25.90 -46.92 19.42
N LYS A 6 -25.14 -47.99 19.20
CA LYS A 6 -23.72 -48.08 19.58
C LYS A 6 -22.94 -46.93 18.92
N PRO A 7 -22.17 -46.12 19.67
CA PRO A 7 -21.40 -45.04 19.07
C PRO A 7 -20.38 -45.61 18.08
N MET A 8 -20.32 -45.02 16.88
CA MET A 8 -19.35 -45.42 15.85
C MET A 8 -17.95 -45.03 16.29
N LEU A 9 -17.03 -46.01 16.35
CA LEU A 9 -15.62 -45.79 16.71
C LEU A 9 -14.84 -45.03 15.63
N LYS A 10 -15.34 -44.98 14.40
CA LYS A 10 -14.69 -44.34 13.26
C LYS A 10 -15.55 -43.20 12.76
N ALA A 11 -14.94 -42.03 12.59
CA ALA A 11 -15.60 -40.88 12.00
C ALA A 11 -16.15 -41.25 10.60
N PRO A 12 -17.35 -40.80 10.23
CA PRO A 12 -17.89 -40.96 8.89
C PRO A 12 -16.91 -40.44 7.83
N SER A 13 -16.90 -41.05 6.65
CA SER A 13 -15.97 -40.68 5.56
C SER A 13 -16.08 -39.21 5.15
N PHE A 14 -17.26 -38.60 5.23
CA PHE A 14 -17.48 -37.17 4.96
C PHE A 14 -16.91 -36.23 6.04
N MET A 15 -16.63 -36.75 7.24
CA MET A 15 -16.02 -36.01 8.34
C MET A 15 -14.50 -36.16 8.35
N GLN A 16 -13.96 -37.18 7.68
CA GLN A 16 -12.52 -37.28 7.48
C GLN A 16 -12.11 -36.22 6.45
N ARG A 17 -11.17 -35.35 6.82
CA ARG A 17 -10.53 -34.42 5.90
C ARG A 17 -9.22 -35.06 5.42
N PRO A 18 -9.21 -35.77 4.28
CA PRO A 18 -7.98 -36.39 3.78
C PRO A 18 -6.93 -35.34 3.44
N CYS A 19 -7.34 -34.15 3.02
CA CYS A 19 -6.47 -33.00 2.84
C CYS A 19 -7.15 -31.71 3.34
N SER A 20 -6.36 -30.73 3.76
CA SER A 20 -6.84 -29.40 4.08
C SER A 20 -5.80 -28.33 3.74
N VAL A 21 -6.28 -27.12 3.51
CA VAL A 21 -5.47 -25.92 3.36
C VAL A 21 -6.02 -24.84 4.29
N ALA A 22 -5.14 -24.10 4.94
CA ALA A 22 -5.49 -22.97 5.79
C ALA A 22 -4.62 -21.76 5.43
N PHE A 23 -5.23 -20.58 5.44
CA PHE A 23 -4.56 -19.31 5.24
C PHE A 23 -4.29 -18.66 6.60
N GLY A 24 -3.07 -18.20 6.78
CA GLY A 24 -2.63 -17.45 7.94
C GLY A 24 -2.27 -16.02 7.55
N PHE A 25 -2.14 -15.18 8.57
CA PHE A 25 -1.64 -13.81 8.42
C PHE A 25 -0.28 -13.78 7.69
N GLY A 26 -0.06 -12.75 6.87
CA GLY A 26 1.20 -12.55 6.15
C GLY A 26 1.40 -13.47 4.95
N GLY A 27 0.33 -13.87 4.26
CA GLY A 27 0.42 -14.70 3.05
C GLY A 27 0.91 -16.14 3.33
N ARG A 28 0.75 -16.62 4.57
CA ARG A 28 1.17 -17.96 4.97
C ARG A 28 0.10 -18.97 4.59
N ILE A 29 0.50 -20.07 3.97
CA ILE A 29 -0.40 -21.19 3.66
C ILE A 29 0.09 -22.43 4.36
N VAL A 30 -0.79 -23.12 5.07
CA VAL A 30 -0.53 -24.45 5.62
C VAL A 30 -1.31 -25.46 4.81
N THR A 31 -0.63 -26.46 4.27
CA THR A 31 -1.25 -27.60 3.58
C THR A 31 -1.03 -28.86 4.40
N GLN A 32 -2.10 -29.57 4.72
CA GLN A 32 -2.07 -30.83 5.44
C GLN A 32 -2.62 -31.95 4.54
N LYS A 33 -1.84 -33.00 4.37
CA LYS A 33 -2.17 -34.24 3.66
C LYS A 33 -1.85 -35.42 4.58
N PRO A 34 -2.31 -36.65 4.28
CA PRO A 34 -2.04 -37.79 5.15
C PRO A 34 -0.53 -38.03 5.24
N GLY A 35 0.03 -37.93 6.44
CA GLY A 35 1.47 -38.10 6.68
C GLY A 35 2.36 -36.91 6.30
N GLN A 36 1.80 -35.78 5.86
CA GLN A 36 2.59 -34.61 5.46
C GLN A 36 1.89 -33.29 5.82
N THR A 37 2.61 -32.43 6.52
CA THR A 37 2.23 -31.03 6.75
C THR A 37 3.32 -30.15 6.17
N ALA A 38 2.95 -29.19 5.33
CA ALA A 38 3.87 -28.22 4.75
C ALA A 38 3.39 -26.79 5.01
N LEU A 39 4.34 -25.92 5.31
CA LEU A 39 4.14 -24.49 5.51
C LEU A 39 4.78 -23.74 4.34
N HIS A 40 3.99 -22.86 3.73
CA HIS A 40 4.40 -21.96 2.66
C HIS A 40 4.42 -20.54 3.24
N PRO A 41 5.59 -19.94 3.51
CA PRO A 41 5.70 -18.78 4.41
C PRO A 41 5.38 -17.43 3.78
N ALA A 42 5.33 -17.30 2.45
CA ALA A 42 5.03 -16.04 1.76
C ALA A 42 4.55 -16.34 0.33
N VAL A 43 3.24 -16.48 0.17
CA VAL A 43 2.63 -16.67 -1.16
C VAL A 43 2.27 -15.31 -1.74
N VAL A 44 3.00 -14.92 -2.78
CA VAL A 44 2.72 -13.69 -3.55
C VAL A 44 1.70 -14.02 -4.62
N THR A 45 0.52 -13.41 -4.52
CA THR A 45 -0.57 -13.60 -5.50
C THR A 45 -0.40 -12.69 -6.72
N ASP A 46 0.28 -11.56 -6.55
CA ASP A 46 0.59 -10.60 -7.61
C ASP A 46 2.05 -10.16 -7.47
N ALA A 47 2.91 -10.70 -8.34
CA ALA A 47 4.34 -10.40 -8.32
C ALA A 47 4.63 -8.97 -8.75
N ALA A 48 3.90 -8.45 -9.74
CA ALA A 48 4.11 -7.09 -10.25
C ALA A 48 3.79 -6.05 -9.18
N LEU A 49 2.72 -6.26 -8.40
CA LEU A 49 2.38 -5.39 -7.29
C LEU A 49 3.40 -5.47 -6.15
N ALA A 50 3.87 -6.68 -5.81
CA ALA A 50 4.87 -6.87 -4.76
C ALA A 50 6.20 -6.19 -5.12
N ASP A 51 6.66 -6.38 -6.36
CA ASP A 51 7.89 -5.76 -6.86
C ASP A 51 7.76 -4.24 -6.89
N SER A 52 6.63 -3.72 -7.36
CA SER A 52 6.36 -2.28 -7.35
C SER A 52 6.32 -1.70 -5.94
N SER A 53 5.82 -2.45 -4.96
CA SER A 53 5.75 -2.01 -3.55
C SER A 53 7.15 -1.96 -2.95
N ALA A 54 7.97 -2.99 -3.20
CA ALA A 54 9.35 -3.05 -2.76
C ALA A 54 10.21 -1.92 -3.34
N GLU A 55 10.00 -1.58 -4.63
CA GLU A 55 10.71 -0.46 -5.27
C GLU A 55 10.33 0.89 -4.62
N PHE A 56 9.05 1.08 -4.31
CA PHE A 56 8.57 2.29 -3.61
C PHE A 56 9.12 2.40 -2.18
N GLU A 57 9.10 1.30 -1.43
CA GLU A 57 9.69 1.25 -0.07
C GLU A 57 11.18 1.56 -0.08
N ALA A 58 11.92 1.04 -1.07
CA ALA A 58 13.35 1.33 -1.23
C ALA A 58 13.60 2.82 -1.54
N ALA A 59 12.79 3.42 -2.42
CA ALA A 59 12.88 4.84 -2.74
C ALA A 59 12.58 5.72 -1.50
N LEU A 60 11.58 5.35 -0.70
CA LEU A 60 11.27 6.03 0.57
C LEU A 60 12.40 5.89 1.60
N ALA A 61 12.97 4.69 1.72
CA ALA A 61 14.04 4.41 2.67
C ALA A 61 15.33 5.18 2.35
N ALA A 62 15.58 5.49 1.07
CA ALA A 62 16.70 6.34 0.67
C ALA A 62 16.57 7.78 1.21
N GLY A 63 15.35 8.25 1.48
CA GLY A 63 15.07 9.56 2.08
C GLY A 63 15.40 10.77 1.20
N ASP A 64 15.86 10.55 -0.03
CA ASP A 64 16.19 11.60 -0.99
C ASP A 64 14.97 11.98 -1.84
N LYS A 65 14.68 13.27 -1.90
CA LYS A 65 13.57 13.81 -2.69
C LYS A 65 13.78 13.61 -4.19
N GLY A 66 15.02 13.63 -4.67
CA GLY A 66 15.35 13.41 -6.08
C GLY A 66 14.98 11.99 -6.53
N THR A 67 15.32 11.00 -5.71
CA THR A 67 14.98 9.59 -5.91
C THR A 67 13.46 9.38 -5.95
N MET A 68 12.73 10.01 -5.02
CA MET A 68 11.26 9.94 -5.01
C MET A 68 10.61 10.61 -6.23
N ARG A 69 11.17 11.74 -6.70
CA ARG A 69 10.73 12.41 -7.92
C ARG A 69 10.90 11.52 -9.15
N ALA A 70 12.08 10.91 -9.29
CA ALA A 70 12.36 9.97 -10.38
C ALA A 70 11.42 8.75 -10.35
N PHE A 71 11.11 8.24 -9.14
CA PHE A 71 10.13 7.17 -8.98
C PHE A 71 8.72 7.60 -9.44
N CYS A 72 8.28 8.81 -9.08
CA CYS A 72 7.00 9.34 -9.54
C CYS A 72 6.97 9.49 -11.08
N ASP A 73 8.05 9.98 -11.70
CA ASP A 73 8.14 10.11 -13.16
C ASP A 73 8.04 8.76 -13.88
N LYS A 74 8.68 7.73 -13.32
CA LYS A 74 8.54 6.35 -13.79
C LYS A 74 7.08 5.88 -13.68
N LYS A 75 6.40 6.18 -12.57
CA LYS A 75 5.00 5.79 -12.37
C LYS A 75 4.03 6.52 -13.31
N ILE A 76 4.22 7.83 -13.51
CA ILE A 76 3.45 8.63 -14.46
C ILE A 76 3.58 8.07 -15.87
N SER A 77 4.80 7.79 -16.33
CA SER A 77 5.02 7.23 -17.67
C SER A 77 4.47 5.81 -17.84
N SER A 78 4.47 4.99 -16.79
CA SER A 78 3.90 3.64 -16.82
C SER A 78 2.37 3.60 -16.72
N GLY A 79 1.75 4.63 -16.12
CA GLY A 79 0.31 4.69 -15.83
C GLY A 79 -0.58 5.09 -17.01
N GLY A 80 0.01 5.41 -18.18
CA GLY A 80 -0.74 5.81 -19.37
C GLY A 80 -1.50 7.14 -19.21
N GLU A 81 -2.51 7.37 -20.05
CA GLU A 81 -3.46 8.50 -19.90
C GLU A 81 -4.63 8.06 -19.00
N GLY A 82 -4.56 8.40 -17.72
CA GLY A 82 -5.62 8.09 -16.78
C GLY A 82 -5.39 8.66 -15.39
N VAL A 83 -6.34 8.38 -14.50
CA VAL A 83 -6.36 8.88 -13.11
C VAL A 83 -5.09 8.49 -12.34
N GLU A 84 -4.49 7.34 -12.63
CA GLU A 84 -3.22 6.96 -11.99
C GLU A 84 -2.09 7.94 -12.29
N ALA A 85 -1.93 8.35 -13.55
CA ALA A 85 -0.89 9.32 -13.92
C ALA A 85 -1.12 10.68 -13.24
N GLU A 86 -2.38 11.11 -13.11
CA GLU A 86 -2.73 12.33 -12.37
C GLU A 86 -2.41 12.21 -10.88
N VAL A 87 -2.74 11.09 -10.24
CA VAL A 87 -2.42 10.84 -8.82
C VAL A 87 -0.92 10.85 -8.59
N TRP A 88 -0.14 10.20 -9.46
CA TRP A 88 1.33 10.21 -9.33
C TRP A 88 1.93 11.58 -9.63
N SER A 89 1.33 12.35 -10.55
CA SER A 89 1.71 13.75 -10.81
C SER A 89 1.45 14.64 -9.60
N PHE A 90 0.30 14.47 -8.95
CA PHE A 90 -0.03 15.17 -7.71
C PHE A 90 0.92 14.78 -6.56
N LEU A 91 1.22 13.49 -6.41
CA LEU A 91 2.15 13.00 -5.39
C LEU A 91 3.57 13.56 -5.61
N LYS A 92 4.02 13.68 -6.86
CA LYS A 92 5.33 14.24 -7.22
C LYS A 92 5.55 15.64 -6.64
N VAL A 93 4.50 16.47 -6.59
CA VAL A 93 4.55 17.85 -6.06
C VAL A 93 5.04 17.89 -4.61
N LEU A 94 4.77 16.85 -3.81
CA LEU A 94 5.25 16.77 -2.43
C LEU A 94 6.79 16.74 -2.33
N PHE A 95 7.46 16.31 -3.40
CA PHE A 95 8.92 16.18 -3.49
C PHE A 95 9.60 17.32 -4.27
N GLU A 96 8.83 18.30 -4.73
CA GLU A 96 9.36 19.50 -5.37
C GLU A 96 9.81 20.56 -4.34
N GLU A 97 10.58 21.53 -4.82
CA GLU A 97 10.94 22.71 -4.04
C GLU A 97 9.71 23.61 -3.87
N ASP A 98 9.50 24.19 -2.67
CA ASP A 98 8.28 24.94 -2.36
C ASP A 98 6.96 24.15 -2.58
N SER A 99 6.94 22.87 -2.19
CA SER A 99 5.78 21.96 -2.36
C SER A 99 4.43 22.56 -1.96
N ARG A 100 4.39 23.38 -0.90
CA ARG A 100 3.16 24.07 -0.45
C ARG A 100 2.61 25.03 -1.50
N ARG A 101 3.46 25.83 -2.15
CA ARG A 101 3.04 26.77 -3.19
C ARG A 101 2.50 26.03 -4.40
N GLN A 102 3.24 25.01 -4.83
CA GLN A 102 2.86 24.19 -5.98
C GLN A 102 1.55 23.44 -5.75
N LEU A 103 1.34 22.93 -4.52
CA LEU A 103 0.10 22.29 -4.12
C LEU A 103 -1.09 23.26 -4.19
N LEU A 104 -0.92 24.50 -3.70
CA LEU A 104 -1.96 25.53 -3.80
C LEU A 104 -2.30 25.85 -5.25
N THR A 105 -1.29 25.95 -6.13
CA THR A 105 -1.51 26.15 -7.56
C THR A 105 -2.29 25.00 -8.20
N GLN A 106 -1.99 23.74 -7.85
CA GLN A 106 -2.73 22.57 -8.36
C GLN A 106 -4.17 22.48 -7.86
N LEU A 107 -4.47 23.13 -6.72
CA LEU A 107 -5.79 23.17 -6.11
C LEU A 107 -6.53 24.49 -6.39
N ASP A 108 -6.00 25.32 -7.30
CA ASP A 108 -6.53 26.64 -7.67
C ASP A 108 -6.70 27.63 -6.49
N PHE A 109 -5.86 27.51 -5.46
CA PHE A 109 -5.82 28.47 -4.35
C PHE A 109 -4.84 29.61 -4.62
N GLU A 110 -5.30 30.85 -4.41
CA GLU A 110 -4.43 32.02 -4.44
C GLU A 110 -3.54 32.07 -3.19
N LEU A 111 -2.24 32.28 -3.39
CA LEU A 111 -1.31 32.53 -2.30
C LEU A 111 -1.62 33.90 -1.67
N PRO A 112 -1.71 34.00 -0.32
CA PRO A 112 -1.84 35.28 0.34
C PRO A 112 -0.70 36.19 -0.10
N LYS A 113 -1.02 37.40 -0.59
CA LYS A 113 -0.01 38.40 -0.91
C LYS A 113 0.87 38.64 0.32
N PRO A 114 2.21 38.76 0.15
CA PRO A 114 3.07 39.20 1.24
C PRO A 114 2.49 40.47 1.84
N ARG A 115 2.34 40.49 3.18
CA ARG A 115 1.89 41.68 3.89
C ARG A 115 2.89 42.79 3.60
N GLU A 116 2.47 43.80 2.84
CA GLU A 116 3.27 45.01 2.67
C GLU A 116 3.53 45.59 4.07
N PRO A 117 4.76 46.07 4.36
CA PRO A 117 5.02 46.71 5.64
C PRO A 117 4.11 47.94 5.74
N GLU A 118 3.17 47.89 6.70
CA GLU A 118 2.39 49.07 7.09
C GLU A 118 3.40 50.18 7.41
N PRO A 119 3.21 51.42 6.91
CA PRO A 119 4.12 52.50 7.23
C PRO A 119 4.17 52.67 8.75
N GLU A 120 5.37 52.59 9.32
CA GLU A 120 5.59 52.94 10.72
C GLU A 120 5.09 54.38 10.90
N GLU A 121 4.01 54.56 11.69
CA GLU A 121 3.63 55.88 12.17
C GLU A 121 4.81 56.41 12.97
N VAL A 122 5.49 57.41 12.38
CA VAL A 122 6.51 58.19 13.05
C VAL A 122 5.80 59.00 14.11
N VAL A 123 5.78 58.49 15.35
CA VAL A 123 5.39 59.28 16.51
C VAL A 123 6.58 60.16 16.86
N GLU A 124 6.55 61.41 16.41
CA GLU A 124 7.42 62.46 16.97
C GLU A 124 7.02 62.73 18.42
N GLU A 125 7.91 62.41 19.38
CA GLU A 125 8.12 63.21 20.59
C GLU A 125 9.56 63.09 21.09
#